data_AF-A0A3E0W9D6-F1
#
_entry.id   AF-A0A3E0W9D6-F1
#
_cell.length_a   1.000
_cell.length_b   1.000
_cell.length_c   1.000
_cell.angle_alpha   90.00
_cell.angle_beta   90.00
_cell.angle_gamma   90.00
#
_symmetry.space_group_name_H-M   'P 1'
#
loop_
_entity.id
_entity.type
_entity.pdbx_description
1 polymer ?
#
loop_
_entity_poly.entity_id
_entity_poly.type
_entity_poly.pdbx_seq_one_letter_code
_entity_poly.pdbx_strand_id
1 'polypeptide(L)'
;MTSEPTPVHATGTSTGTLAPVTRPEAPEHGGERESIEGILDWQRASVVYKATGLSDADAATALLPSITTVSGLIRHLADVERSWLRDVMAGEPDVPARWSDDDPDGEWHVTAADSLAGIVADYEAACSESRAVAARFALDDLCAGRDHRFSLRWIQLHLIEETARHLGHLDVLRELLDGATGE
;
A
#
# COMPACT_ATOMS: atom_id res chain seq x y z
N MET A 1 31.22 -28.17 30.65
CA MET A 1 30.53 -26.88 30.85
C MET A 1 30.65 -26.12 29.55
N THR A 2 29.65 -26.26 28.68
CA THR A 2 29.55 -25.57 27.39
C THR A 2 28.63 -24.37 27.59
N SER A 3 29.19 -23.16 27.51
CA SER A 3 28.41 -21.93 27.57
C SER A 3 27.82 -21.65 26.18
N GLU A 4 26.50 -21.61 26.08
CA GLU A 4 25.80 -21.08 24.89
C GLU A 4 25.87 -19.55 24.89
N PRO A 5 25.97 -18.90 23.70
CA PRO A 5 25.89 -17.46 23.61
C PRO A 5 24.44 -16.99 23.63
N THR A 6 24.13 -16.08 24.55
CA THR A 6 22.86 -15.36 24.62
C THR A 6 22.68 -14.47 23.38
N PRO A 7 21.51 -14.49 22.69
CA PRO A 7 21.25 -13.52 21.64
C PRO A 7 20.97 -12.15 22.28
N VAL A 8 21.76 -11.15 21.90
CA VAL A 8 21.51 -9.74 22.19
C VAL A 8 20.41 -9.27 21.24
N HIS A 9 19.18 -9.15 21.74
CA HIS A 9 18.17 -8.31 21.11
C HIS A 9 18.56 -6.85 21.37
N ALA A 10 19.04 -6.17 20.32
CA ALA A 10 19.24 -4.74 20.34
C ALA A 10 17.87 -4.05 20.27
N THR A 11 17.40 -3.56 21.41
CA THR A 11 16.26 -2.65 21.52
C THR A 11 16.66 -1.27 21.02
N GLY A 12 16.50 -1.01 19.71
CA GLY A 12 16.55 0.33 19.15
C GLY A 12 15.14 0.91 19.09
N THR A 13 14.80 1.80 20.02
CA THR A 13 13.48 2.43 20.11
C THR A 13 13.44 3.68 19.22
N SER A 14 12.95 3.52 17.99
CA SER A 14 12.31 4.61 17.26
C SER A 14 10.86 4.22 17.04
N THR A 15 10.02 4.48 18.04
CA THR A 15 8.58 4.25 17.96
C THR A 15 7.92 5.55 17.54
N GLY A 16 7.97 5.86 16.24
CA GLY A 16 7.00 6.76 15.64
C GLY A 16 5.65 6.05 15.66
N THR A 17 4.89 6.18 16.74
CA THR A 17 3.55 5.61 16.80
C THR A 17 2.70 6.27 15.72
N LEU A 18 2.22 5.47 14.76
CA LEU A 18 1.27 5.91 13.75
C LEU A 18 0.05 6.56 14.43
N ALA A 19 -0.48 7.62 13.83
CA ALA A 19 -1.70 8.24 14.31
C ALA A 19 -2.87 7.23 14.30
N PRO A 20 -3.91 7.42 15.12
CA PRO A 20 -5.10 6.58 15.09
C PRO A 20 -5.70 6.56 13.68
N VAL A 21 -5.80 5.37 13.09
CA VAL A 21 -6.33 5.18 11.74
C VAL A 21 -7.85 5.19 11.80
N THR A 22 -8.47 6.09 11.04
CA THR A 22 -9.92 6.04 10.80
C THR A 22 -10.16 5.20 9.56
N ARG A 23 -10.88 4.09 9.70
CA ARG A 23 -11.29 3.26 8.57
C ARG A 23 -12.75 3.57 8.23
N PRO A 24 -13.02 4.25 7.10
CA PRO A 24 -14.40 4.52 6.69
C PRO A 24 -15.11 3.20 6.37
N GLU A 25 -16.40 3.10 6.67
CA GLU A 25 -17.22 2.00 6.20
C GLU A 25 -17.57 2.22 4.73
N ALA A 26 -17.46 1.15 3.93
CA ALA A 26 -17.96 1.19 2.56
C ALA A 26 -19.50 1.28 2.58
N PRO A 27 -20.12 2.05 1.68
CA PRO A 27 -21.57 2.19 1.65
C PRO A 27 -22.25 0.86 1.31
N GLU A 28 -23.22 0.44 2.12
CA GLU A 28 -24.01 -0.77 1.89
C GLU A 28 -24.95 -0.67 0.67
N HIS A 29 -25.25 0.56 0.23
CA HIS A 29 -26.11 0.89 -0.89
C HIS A 29 -25.74 2.28 -1.43
N GLY A 30 -25.86 2.48 -2.75
CA GLY A 30 -25.45 3.73 -3.40
C GLY A 30 -25.38 3.60 -4.92
N GLY A 31 -24.88 4.67 -5.56
CA GLY A 31 -24.56 4.64 -7.00
C GLY A 31 -23.30 3.84 -7.30
N GLU A 32 -23.10 3.43 -8.57
CA GLU A 32 -21.93 2.61 -8.97
C GLU A 32 -20.59 3.23 -8.53
N ARG A 33 -20.38 4.52 -8.81
CA ARG A 33 -19.16 5.24 -8.40
C ARG A 33 -18.97 5.22 -6.89
N GLU A 34 -20.04 5.54 -6.16
CA GLU A 34 -20.02 5.63 -4.70
C GLU A 34 -19.63 4.27 -4.07
N SER A 35 -20.17 3.17 -4.60
CA SER A 35 -19.80 1.82 -4.16
C SER A 35 -18.34 1.48 -4.48
N ILE A 36 -17.87 1.74 -5.70
CA ILE A 36 -16.48 1.45 -6.10
C ILE A 36 -15.49 2.27 -5.26
N GLU A 37 -15.67 3.58 -5.19
CA GLU A 37 -14.77 4.48 -4.48
C GLU A 37 -14.82 4.23 -2.96
N GLY A 38 -15.99 3.97 -2.40
CA GLY A 38 -16.14 3.64 -0.98
C GLY A 38 -15.48 2.32 -0.58
N ILE A 39 -15.60 1.27 -1.41
CA ILE A 39 -14.88 0.00 -1.17
C ILE A 39 -13.37 0.21 -1.24
N LEU A 40 -12.90 0.95 -2.25
CA LEU A 40 -11.47 1.22 -2.42
C LEU A 40 -10.91 2.03 -1.25
N ASP A 41 -11.64 3.05 -0.78
CA ASP A 41 -11.20 3.84 0.39
C ASP A 41 -11.21 3.03 1.70
N TRP A 42 -12.16 2.10 1.88
CA TRP A 42 -12.13 1.15 3.01
C TRP A 42 -10.89 0.25 2.95
N GLN A 43 -10.53 -0.27 1.77
CA GLN A 43 -9.33 -1.09 1.60
C GLN A 43 -8.04 -0.30 1.81
N ARG A 44 -7.96 0.93 1.27
CA ARG A 44 -6.81 1.83 1.50
C ARG A 44 -6.59 2.09 2.99
N ALA A 45 -7.65 2.44 3.71
CA ALA A 45 -7.55 2.63 5.15
C ALA A 45 -7.22 1.32 5.90
N SER A 46 -7.65 0.17 5.39
CA SER A 46 -7.28 -1.13 5.95
C SER A 46 -5.78 -1.43 5.80
N VAL A 47 -5.15 -1.01 4.70
CA VAL A 47 -3.68 -1.15 4.52
C VAL A 47 -2.95 -0.35 5.60
N VAL A 48 -3.38 0.89 5.84
CA VAL A 48 -2.80 1.72 6.91
C VAL A 48 -3.05 1.10 8.29
N TYR A 49 -4.26 0.59 8.53
CA TYR A 49 -4.59 -0.10 9.77
C TYR A 49 -3.68 -1.31 10.03
N LYS A 50 -3.34 -2.09 9.00
CA LYS A 50 -2.43 -3.24 9.13
C LYS A 50 -1.00 -2.84 9.51
N ALA A 51 -0.58 -1.60 9.28
CA ALA A 51 0.71 -1.09 9.74
C ALA A 51 0.72 -0.71 11.23
N THR A 52 -0.45 -0.55 11.86
CA THR A 52 -0.54 -0.05 13.25
C THR A 52 0.06 -1.04 14.25
N GLY A 53 0.82 -0.50 15.21
CA GLY A 53 1.47 -1.28 16.26
C GLY A 53 2.82 -1.90 15.88
N LEU A 54 3.22 -1.86 14.60
CA LEU A 54 4.52 -2.36 14.15
C LEU A 54 5.64 -1.36 14.42
N SER A 55 6.84 -1.90 14.69
CA SER A 55 8.08 -1.13 14.61
C SER A 55 8.58 -1.04 13.17
N ASP A 56 9.45 -0.08 12.88
CA ASP A 56 10.12 0.04 11.57
C ASP A 56 10.84 -1.26 11.19
N ALA A 57 11.50 -1.90 12.18
CA ALA A 57 12.25 -3.15 11.97
C ALA A 57 11.33 -4.34 11.67
N ASP A 58 10.23 -4.48 12.42
CA ASP A 58 9.27 -5.58 12.19
C ASP A 58 8.60 -5.42 10.83
N ALA A 59 8.20 -4.21 10.46
CA ALA A 59 7.58 -3.94 9.17
C ALA A 59 8.53 -4.15 7.98
N ALA A 60 9.84 -4.05 8.18
CA ALA A 60 10.87 -4.32 7.18
C ALA A 60 11.36 -5.78 7.18
N THR A 61 10.83 -6.64 8.05
CA THR A 61 11.26 -8.04 8.13
C THR A 61 10.59 -8.90 7.07
N ALA A 62 11.40 -9.63 6.28
CA ALA A 62 10.91 -10.67 5.37
C ALA A 62 10.70 -11.98 6.14
N LEU A 63 9.46 -12.44 6.21
CA LEU A 63 9.06 -13.65 6.93
C LEU A 63 8.74 -14.83 6.03
N LEU A 64 8.59 -14.56 4.74
CA LEU A 64 8.37 -15.57 3.70
C LEU A 64 9.66 -15.75 2.88
N PRO A 65 9.80 -16.83 2.11
CA PRO A 65 10.92 -16.98 1.18
C PRO A 65 10.97 -15.91 0.08
N SER A 66 9.88 -15.16 -0.15
CA SER A 66 9.85 -14.00 -1.04
C SER A 66 10.42 -12.75 -0.35
N ILE A 67 10.71 -11.71 -1.14
CA ILE A 67 11.18 -10.39 -0.66
C ILE A 67 10.06 -9.56 0.01
N THR A 68 8.88 -10.13 0.21
CA THR A 68 7.68 -9.43 0.65
C THR A 68 7.77 -9.05 2.13
N THR A 69 7.59 -7.76 2.42
CA THR A 69 7.52 -7.19 3.77
C THR A 69 6.30 -6.28 3.89
N VAL A 70 5.88 -5.94 5.12
CA VAL A 70 4.76 -5.01 5.33
C VAL A 70 5.08 -3.63 4.73
N SER A 71 6.27 -3.10 5.04
CA SER A 71 6.75 -1.82 4.51
C SER A 71 6.89 -1.82 2.99
N GLY A 72 7.41 -2.91 2.42
CA GLY A 72 7.52 -3.09 0.96
C GLY A 72 6.16 -3.14 0.27
N LEU A 73 5.17 -3.83 0.85
CA LEU A 73 3.80 -3.87 0.33
C LEU A 73 3.14 -2.49 0.31
N ILE A 74 3.34 -1.68 1.36
CA ILE A 74 2.77 -0.33 1.41
C ILE A 74 3.44 0.58 0.37
N ARG A 75 4.77 0.46 0.18
CA ARG A 75 5.49 1.15 -0.89
C ARG A 75 5.00 0.73 -2.27
N HIS A 76 4.83 -0.58 -2.48
CA HIS A 76 4.29 -1.12 -3.72
C HIS A 76 2.94 -0.49 -4.05
N LEU A 77 2.00 -0.54 -3.11
CA LEU A 77 0.66 0.01 -3.31
C LEU A 77 0.67 1.53 -3.55
N ALA A 78 1.59 2.28 -2.94
CA ALA A 78 1.73 3.72 -3.21
C ALA A 78 2.16 4.01 -4.66
N ASP A 79 3.05 3.20 -5.23
CA ASP A 79 3.45 3.36 -6.63
C ASP A 79 2.37 2.85 -7.58
N VAL A 80 1.66 1.77 -7.23
CA VAL A 80 0.51 1.24 -8.00
C VAL A 80 -0.59 2.30 -8.14
N GLU A 81 -0.92 3.00 -7.06
CA GLU A 81 -1.86 4.13 -7.08
C GLU A 81 -1.45 5.21 -8.10
N ARG A 82 -0.20 5.69 -8.00
CA ARG A 82 0.32 6.74 -8.88
C ARG A 82 0.43 6.28 -10.33
N SER A 83 0.91 5.07 -10.57
CA SER A 83 1.03 4.48 -11.91
C SER A 83 -0.33 4.43 -12.60
N TRP A 84 -1.36 3.87 -11.94
CA TRP A 84 -2.65 3.69 -12.57
C TRP A 84 -3.45 4.99 -12.74
N LEU A 85 -3.44 5.89 -11.75
CA LEU A 85 -4.24 7.11 -11.84
C LEU A 85 -3.48 8.23 -12.54
N ARG A 86 -2.23 8.49 -12.17
CA ARG A 86 -1.51 9.66 -12.70
C ARG A 86 -0.91 9.37 -14.07
N ASP A 87 -0.15 8.30 -14.22
CA ASP A 87 0.47 7.95 -15.51
C ASP A 87 -0.58 7.40 -16.48
N VAL A 88 -1.23 6.28 -16.14
CA VAL A 88 -2.16 5.64 -17.06
C VAL A 88 -3.43 6.48 -17.26
N MET A 89 -4.21 6.77 -16.21
CA MET A 89 -5.50 7.46 -16.37
C MET A 89 -5.32 8.91 -16.85
N ALA A 90 -4.48 9.70 -16.19
CA ALA A 90 -4.32 11.12 -16.50
C ALA A 90 -3.25 11.44 -17.55
N GLY A 91 -2.37 10.50 -17.91
CA GLY A 91 -1.30 10.74 -18.87
C GLY A 91 -0.24 11.72 -18.36
N GLU A 92 -0.06 11.83 -17.04
CA GLU A 92 0.92 12.73 -16.45
C GLU A 92 2.34 12.23 -16.72
N PRO A 93 3.26 13.09 -17.20
CA PRO A 93 4.65 12.71 -17.37
C PRO A 93 5.37 12.63 -16.02
N ASP A 94 6.47 11.89 -15.97
CA ASP A 94 7.43 11.85 -14.86
C ASP A 94 6.78 11.51 -13.50
N VAL A 95 5.78 10.63 -13.51
CA VAL A 95 5.16 10.12 -12.29
C VAL A 95 6.19 9.30 -11.51
N PRO A 96 6.44 9.63 -10.22
CA PRO A 96 7.42 8.90 -9.42
C PRO A 96 7.03 7.43 -9.25
N ALA A 97 7.99 6.54 -9.50
CA ALA A 97 7.94 5.13 -9.17
C ALA A 97 9.34 4.68 -8.72
N ARG A 98 9.38 3.68 -7.84
CA ARG A 98 10.62 3.11 -7.31
C ARG A 98 11.11 1.93 -8.13
N TRP A 99 10.20 1.23 -8.80
CA TRP A 99 10.56 0.25 -9.82
C TRP A 99 11.08 0.95 -11.08
N SER A 100 11.94 0.24 -11.81
CA SER A 100 12.47 0.64 -13.10
C SER A 100 12.85 -0.59 -13.91
N ASP A 101 13.21 -0.42 -15.19
CA ASP A 101 13.70 -1.54 -16.02
C ASP A 101 14.98 -2.17 -15.44
N ASP A 102 15.83 -1.37 -14.78
CA ASP A 102 17.10 -1.83 -14.17
C ASP A 102 16.89 -2.41 -12.76
N ASP A 103 15.82 -2.02 -12.08
CA ASP A 103 15.45 -2.48 -10.73
C ASP A 103 13.92 -2.64 -10.64
N PRO A 104 13.37 -3.78 -11.10
CA PRO A 104 11.92 -3.99 -11.15
C PRO A 104 11.28 -4.14 -9.77
N ASP A 105 12.08 -4.39 -8.73
CA ASP A 105 11.65 -4.64 -7.36
C ASP A 105 12.04 -3.48 -6.41
N GLY A 106 12.33 -2.29 -6.95
CA GLY A 106 12.87 -1.17 -6.19
C GLY A 106 12.00 -0.70 -5.01
N GLU A 107 10.70 -0.95 -5.04
CA GLU A 107 9.79 -0.69 -3.91
C GLU A 107 10.08 -1.57 -2.68
N TRP A 108 10.65 -2.75 -2.88
CA TRP A 108 10.97 -3.72 -1.83
C TRP A 108 12.29 -3.43 -1.12
N HIS A 109 13.11 -2.54 -1.67
CA HIS A 109 14.38 -2.10 -1.09
C HIS A 109 14.17 -1.12 0.07
N VAL A 110 13.66 -1.61 1.19
CA VAL A 110 13.47 -0.86 2.44
C VAL A 110 14.74 -0.94 3.29
N THR A 111 15.20 0.20 3.79
CA THR A 111 16.46 0.34 4.52
C THR A 111 16.23 0.89 5.93
N ALA A 112 17.27 0.85 6.78
CA ALA A 112 17.21 1.44 8.12
C ALA A 112 17.02 2.98 8.13
N ALA A 113 17.12 3.65 6.98
CA ALA A 113 16.82 5.07 6.85
C ALA A 113 15.33 5.34 6.61
N ASP A 114 14.57 4.32 6.20
CA ASP A 114 13.15 4.41 5.95
C ASP A 114 12.37 4.19 7.26
N SER A 115 11.37 5.03 7.50
CA SER A 115 10.46 4.85 8.64
C SER A 115 9.10 4.38 8.14
N LEU A 116 8.45 3.50 8.90
CA LEU A 116 7.10 3.02 8.60
C LEU A 116 6.11 4.18 8.55
N ALA A 117 6.27 5.17 9.44
CA ALA A 117 5.47 6.38 9.43
C ALA A 117 5.62 7.19 8.13
N GLY A 118 6.84 7.32 7.61
CA GLY A 118 7.08 7.99 6.32
C GLY A 118 6.49 7.21 5.14
N ILE A 119 6.62 5.88 5.16
CA ILE A 119 6.06 5.00 4.13
C ILE A 119 4.53 5.07 4.11
N VAL A 120 3.88 5.03 5.28
CA VAL A 120 2.43 5.21 5.40
C VAL A 120 1.99 6.58 4.90
N ALA A 121 2.71 7.65 5.27
CA ALA A 121 2.38 8.99 4.80
C ALA A 121 2.52 9.12 3.27
N ASP A 122 3.51 8.48 2.65
CA ASP A 122 3.66 8.42 1.19
C ASP A 122 2.48 7.69 0.53
N TYR A 123 2.04 6.57 1.11
CA TYR A 123 0.88 5.82 0.63
C TYR A 123 -0.42 6.62 0.74
N GLU A 124 -0.66 7.30 1.87
CA GLU A 124 -1.84 8.14 2.06
C GLU A 124 -1.85 9.33 1.08
N ALA A 125 -0.68 9.92 0.80
CA ALA A 125 -0.52 10.95 -0.22
C ALA A 125 -0.85 10.42 -1.62
N ALA A 126 -0.33 9.25 -1.99
CA ALA A 126 -0.64 8.59 -3.25
C ALA A 126 -2.15 8.33 -3.40
N CYS A 127 -2.82 7.84 -2.35
CA CYS A 127 -4.27 7.64 -2.35
C CYS A 127 -5.04 8.96 -2.54
N SER A 128 -4.57 10.05 -1.92
CA SER A 128 -5.17 11.37 -2.07
C SER A 128 -5.00 11.94 -3.48
N GLU A 129 -3.81 11.77 -4.07
CA GLU A 129 -3.54 12.11 -5.47
C GLU A 129 -4.46 11.32 -6.41
N SER A 130 -4.59 10.01 -6.20
CA SER A 130 -5.48 9.14 -6.97
C SER A 130 -6.94 9.60 -6.93
N ARG A 131 -7.46 9.96 -5.75
CA ARG A 131 -8.82 10.52 -5.63
C ARG A 131 -8.97 11.83 -6.40
N ALA A 132 -7.99 12.73 -6.30
CA ALA A 132 -8.01 13.99 -7.02
C ALA A 132 -8.02 13.79 -8.54
N VAL A 133 -7.29 12.79 -9.05
CA VAL A 133 -7.34 12.42 -10.46
C VAL A 133 -8.68 11.82 -10.84
N ALA A 134 -9.17 10.82 -10.10
CA ALA A 134 -10.41 10.12 -10.41
C ALA A 134 -11.64 11.05 -10.45
N ALA A 135 -11.64 12.13 -9.66
CA ALA A 135 -12.69 13.14 -9.64
C ALA A 135 -12.79 13.97 -10.94
N ARG A 136 -11.76 13.95 -11.79
CA ARG A 136 -11.72 14.69 -13.07
C ARG A 136 -12.42 13.97 -14.22
N PHE A 137 -12.74 12.69 -14.06
CA PHE A 137 -13.21 11.81 -15.14
C PHE A 137 -14.52 11.14 -14.74
N ALA A 138 -15.37 10.81 -15.71
CA ALA A 138 -16.49 9.89 -15.55
C ALA A 138 -16.01 8.43 -15.53
N LEU A 139 -16.83 7.50 -15.04
CA LEU A 139 -16.47 6.08 -14.97
C LEU A 139 -16.17 5.46 -16.34
N ASP A 140 -16.85 5.94 -17.38
CA ASP A 140 -16.70 5.47 -18.76
C ASP A 140 -15.61 6.20 -19.56
N ASP A 141 -14.99 7.24 -18.99
CA ASP A 141 -13.91 7.94 -19.66
C ASP A 141 -12.69 7.04 -19.78
N LEU A 142 -12.08 7.05 -20.96
CA LEU A 142 -10.86 6.30 -21.25
C LEU A 142 -9.62 7.07 -20.79
N CYS A 143 -8.62 6.31 -20.37
CA CYS A 143 -7.33 6.80 -19.91
C CYS A 143 -6.63 7.64 -21.00
N ALA A 144 -5.98 8.73 -20.59
CA ALA A 144 -5.23 9.61 -21.49
C ALA A 144 -3.80 9.13 -21.75
N GLY A 145 -3.27 8.26 -20.89
CA GLY A 145 -1.97 7.62 -21.04
C GLY A 145 -1.93 6.58 -22.16
N ARG A 146 -0.83 5.80 -22.19
CA ARG A 146 -0.50 4.96 -23.36
C ARG A 146 -1.61 3.96 -23.67
N ASP A 147 -2.01 3.96 -24.94
CA ASP A 147 -2.95 3.05 -25.60
C ASP A 147 -4.47 3.34 -25.42
N HIS A 148 -4.89 4.29 -24.58
CA HIS A 148 -6.32 4.65 -24.39
C HIS A 148 -7.25 3.45 -24.13
N ARG A 149 -6.74 2.39 -23.51
CA ARG A 149 -7.42 1.08 -23.43
C ARG A 149 -8.38 0.94 -22.26
N PHE A 150 -8.09 1.62 -21.16
CA PHE A 150 -8.76 1.36 -19.88
C PHE A 150 -9.68 2.53 -19.52
N SER A 151 -10.90 2.23 -19.09
CA SER A 151 -11.77 3.24 -18.49
C SER A 151 -11.41 3.46 -17.02
N LEU A 152 -11.81 4.61 -16.46
CA LEU A 152 -11.68 4.84 -15.01
C LEU A 152 -12.34 3.71 -14.21
N ARG A 153 -13.51 3.23 -14.65
CA ARG A 153 -14.19 2.09 -14.01
C ARG A 153 -13.29 0.87 -13.94
N TRP A 154 -12.66 0.49 -15.05
CA TRP A 154 -11.78 -0.67 -15.09
C TRP A 154 -10.58 -0.48 -14.16
N ILE A 155 -9.97 0.71 -14.18
CA ILE A 155 -8.81 1.04 -13.35
C ILE A 155 -9.15 0.96 -11.86
N GLN A 156 -10.27 1.55 -11.42
CA GLN A 156 -10.67 1.51 -10.01
C GLN A 156 -11.00 0.07 -9.56
N LEU A 157 -11.66 -0.73 -10.40
CA LEU A 157 -11.90 -2.15 -10.10
C LEU A 157 -10.59 -2.95 -10.01
N HIS A 158 -9.61 -2.66 -10.86
CA HIS A 158 -8.30 -3.28 -10.78
C HIS A 158 -7.56 -2.89 -9.50
N LEU A 159 -7.62 -1.62 -9.08
CA LEU A 159 -7.04 -1.19 -7.81
C LEU A 159 -7.69 -1.86 -6.59
N ILE A 160 -9.01 -2.08 -6.62
CA ILE A 160 -9.70 -2.85 -5.57
C ILE A 160 -9.15 -4.29 -5.53
N GLU A 161 -9.00 -4.92 -6.68
CA GLU A 161 -8.48 -6.29 -6.79
C GLU A 161 -7.05 -6.40 -6.27
N GLU A 162 -6.16 -5.50 -6.72
CA GLU A 162 -4.76 -5.48 -6.33
C GLU A 162 -4.60 -5.19 -4.83
N THR A 163 -5.33 -4.19 -4.31
CA THR A 163 -5.29 -3.84 -2.89
C THR A 163 -5.82 -4.97 -2.01
N ALA A 164 -6.94 -5.60 -2.38
CA ALA A 164 -7.49 -6.75 -1.66
C ALA A 164 -6.52 -7.94 -1.63
N ARG A 165 -5.86 -8.24 -2.76
CA ARG A 165 -4.85 -9.30 -2.84
C ARG A 165 -3.71 -9.04 -1.86
N HIS A 166 -3.21 -7.81 -1.79
CA HIS A 166 -2.12 -7.45 -0.89
C HIS A 166 -2.54 -7.32 0.58
N LEU A 167 -3.80 -6.98 0.86
CA LEU A 167 -4.36 -7.08 2.21
C LEU A 167 -4.31 -8.51 2.74
N GLY A 168 -4.61 -9.51 1.90
CA GLY A 168 -4.45 -10.92 2.28
C GLY A 168 -2.99 -11.29 2.60
N HIS A 169 -2.02 -10.75 1.86
CA HIS A 169 -0.61 -10.91 2.21
C HIS A 169 -0.24 -10.21 3.52
N LEU A 170 -0.76 -9.01 3.76
CA LEU A 170 -0.56 -8.28 5.01
C LEU A 170 -1.11 -9.08 6.19
N ASP A 171 -2.26 -9.74 6.07
CA ASP A 171 -2.82 -10.59 7.11
C ASP A 171 -1.89 -11.73 7.51
N VAL A 172 -1.34 -12.44 6.51
CA VAL A 172 -0.36 -13.52 6.76
C VAL A 172 0.89 -12.98 7.45
N LEU A 173 1.41 -11.84 7.02
CA LEU A 173 2.60 -11.23 7.63
C LEU A 173 2.33 -10.77 9.06
N ARG A 174 1.15 -10.20 9.35
CA ARG A 174 0.77 -9.79 10.71
C ARG A 174 0.62 -11.01 11.62
N GLU A 175 -0.03 -12.08 11.15
CA GLU A 175 -0.16 -13.32 11.93
C GLU A 175 1.22 -13.89 12.31
N LEU A 176 2.18 -13.87 11.38
CA LEU A 176 3.54 -14.34 11.64
C LEU A 176 4.37 -13.40 12.53
N LEU A 177 4.12 -12.08 12.50
CA LEU A 177 4.84 -11.08 13.31
C LEU A 177 4.37 -11.05 14.76
N ASP A 178 3.07 -10.92 14.98
CA ASP A 178 2.50 -10.67 16.32
C ASP A 178 1.20 -11.44 16.61
N GLY A 179 0.81 -12.37 15.73
CA GLY A 179 -0.39 -13.18 15.88
C GLY A 179 -1.70 -12.42 15.61
N ALA A 180 -1.64 -11.15 15.18
CA ALA A 180 -2.83 -10.44 14.76
C ALA A 180 -3.33 -11.00 13.43
N THR A 181 -4.58 -11.48 13.42
CA THR A 181 -5.19 -12.06 12.24
C THR A 181 -5.86 -11.00 11.35
N GLY A 182 -6.24 -11.43 10.15
CA GLY A 182 -7.20 -10.73 9.29
C GLY A 182 -8.51 -10.38 10.00
N GLU A 183 -9.30 -9.53 9.34
CA GLU A 183 -10.70 -9.30 9.70
C GLU A 183 -11.61 -10.26 8.92
#